data_AF-A0A3G8H324-F1
#
_entry.id   AF-A0A3G8H324-F1
#
_cell.length_a   1.000
_cell.length_b   1.000
_cell.length_c   1.000
_cell.angle_alpha   90.00
_cell.angle_beta   90.00
_cell.angle_gamma   90.00
#
_symmetry.space_group_name_H-M   'P 1'
#
loop_
_entity.id
_entity.type
_entity.pdbx_description
1 polymer ?
#
loop_
_entity_poly.entity_id
_entity_poly.type
_entity_poly.pdbx_seq_one_letter_code
_entity_poly.pdbx_strand_id
1 'polypeptide(L)' 'MPTCLTCQSCNLKSDPAMARLGWGHCEKDTQAGKFRAFEREIECDKFERLSQDLVDKRVQWASRR' A
#
# COMPACT_ATOMS: atom_id res chain seq x y z
N MET A 1 4.59 -0.92 -12.76
CA MET A 1 4.51 0.53 -12.43
C MET A 1 4.46 0.72 -10.92
N PRO A 2 4.80 1.89 -10.35
CA PRO A 2 4.75 2.11 -8.91
C PRO A 2 3.29 2.05 -8.43
N THR A 3 3.04 1.21 -7.45
CA THR A 3 1.72 1.07 -6.83
C THR A 3 1.83 1.27 -5.33
N CYS A 4 0.74 1.65 -4.67
CA CYS A 4 0.72 1.82 -3.22
C CYS A 4 1.16 0.53 -2.50
N LEU A 5 0.88 -0.66 -3.04
CA LEU A 5 1.33 -1.92 -2.44
C LEU A 5 2.86 -2.01 -2.29
N THR A 6 3.58 -1.46 -3.27
CA THR A 6 5.04 -1.44 -3.35
C THR A 6 5.69 -0.26 -2.64
N CYS A 7 4.89 0.63 -2.04
CA CYS A 7 5.36 1.82 -1.35
C CYS A 7 5.66 1.54 0.12
N GLN A 8 6.75 2.10 0.65
CA GLN A 8 7.13 2.01 2.05
C GLN A 8 6.11 2.63 2.98
N SER A 9 5.56 3.78 2.61
CA SER A 9 4.56 4.50 3.42
C SER A 9 3.17 3.86 3.41
N CYS A 10 2.96 2.79 2.63
CA CYS A 10 1.72 2.04 2.65
C CYS A 10 1.70 1.09 3.85
N ASN A 11 0.86 1.41 4.84
CA ASN A 11 0.62 0.63 6.02
C ASN A 11 -0.65 -0.23 5.84
N LEU A 12 -0.45 -1.55 5.91
CA LEU A 12 -1.49 -2.57 5.79
C LEU A 12 -2.05 -3.01 7.14
N LYS A 13 -1.38 -2.61 8.24
CA LYS A 13 -1.69 -3.04 9.61
C LYS A 13 -2.57 -2.04 10.35
N SER A 14 -2.61 -0.79 9.91
CA SER A 14 -3.43 0.25 10.51
C SER A 14 -4.92 -0.08 10.47
N ASP A 15 -5.38 -0.74 9.39
CA ASP A 15 -6.74 -1.28 9.28
C ASP A 15 -6.71 -2.58 8.45
N PRO A 16 -6.65 -3.74 9.12
CA PRO A 16 -6.62 -5.03 8.45
C PRO A 16 -7.88 -5.34 7.64
N ALA A 17 -9.04 -4.77 7.99
CA ALA A 17 -10.29 -4.99 7.28
C ALA A 17 -10.24 -4.28 5.91
N MET A 18 -9.81 -3.02 5.88
CA MET A 18 -9.59 -2.28 4.64
C MET A 18 -8.47 -2.90 3.79
N ALA A 19 -7.42 -3.41 4.42
CA ALA A 19 -6.33 -4.07 3.71
C ALA A 19 -6.79 -5.36 3.01
N ARG A 20 -7.75 -6.11 3.57
CA ARG A 20 -8.37 -7.25 2.88
C ARG A 20 -9.21 -6.83 1.67
N LEU A 21 -9.77 -5.62 1.70
CA LEU A 21 -10.57 -5.06 0.60
C LEU A 21 -9.75 -4.41 -0.51
N GLY A 22 -8.41 -4.43 -0.42
CA GLY A 22 -7.56 -3.83 -1.43
C GLY A 22 -7.12 -2.39 -1.15
N TRP A 23 -7.25 -1.92 0.08
CA TRP A 23 -6.98 -0.54 0.47
C TRP A 23 -5.93 -0.39 1.56
N GLY A 24 -4.97 0.51 1.36
CA GLY A 24 -3.87 0.79 2.29
C GLY A 24 -3.92 2.17 2.89
N HIS A 25 -3.45 2.31 4.11
CA HIS A 25 -3.26 3.63 4.71
C HIS A 25 -1.90 4.19 4.30
N CYS A 26 -1.84 5.44 3.83
CA CYS A 26 -0.57 6.09 3.54
C CYS A 26 -0.12 6.90 4.76
N GLU A 27 1.02 6.55 5.37
CA GLU A 27 1.55 7.25 6.54
C GLU A 27 2.04 8.68 6.24
N LYS A 28 2.30 8.99 4.97
CA LYS A 28 2.70 10.32 4.50
C LYS A 28 1.53 11.18 4.01
N ASP A 29 0.33 10.61 3.94
CA ASP A 29 -0.88 11.34 3.63
C ASP A 29 -1.47 11.84 4.96
N THR A 30 -1.37 13.14 5.20
CA THR A 30 -1.91 13.77 6.42
C THR A 30 -3.41 13.98 6.34
N GLN A 31 -4.05 13.64 5.22
CA GLN A 31 -5.51 13.67 5.11
C GLN A 31 -6.08 12.46 5.85
N ALA A 32 -6.61 12.74 7.04
CA ALA A 32 -7.25 11.75 7.89
C ALA A 32 -8.29 10.92 7.11
N GLY A 33 -8.24 9.59 7.29
CA GLY A 33 -9.24 8.65 6.76
C GLY A 33 -9.10 8.27 5.29
N LYS A 34 -8.05 8.72 4.57
CA LYS A 34 -7.86 8.33 3.17
C LYS A 34 -7.07 7.04 3.02
N PHE A 35 -7.81 5.94 2.82
CA PHE A 35 -7.22 4.73 2.29
C PHE A 35 -7.03 4.84 0.76
N ARG A 36 -5.95 4.27 0.25
CA ARG A 36 -5.59 4.25 -1.17
C ARG A 36 -5.64 2.82 -1.69
N ALA A 37 -6.25 2.63 -2.85
CA ALA A 37 -6.24 1.33 -3.51
C ALA A 37 -4.80 0.89 -3.81
N PHE A 38 -4.48 -0.38 -3.55
CA PHE A 38 -3.14 -0.94 -3.70
C PHE A 38 -2.65 -1.02 -5.13
N GLU A 39 -3.54 -1.42 -6.03
CA GLU A 39 -3.25 -1.75 -7.43
C GLU A 39 -3.39 -0.54 -8.35
N ARG A 40 -3.87 0.58 -7.81
CA ARG A 40 -3.93 1.82 -8.56
C ARG A 40 -2.51 2.26 -8.87
N GLU A 41 -2.20 2.32 -10.14
CA GLU A 41 -1.02 3.01 -10.64
C GLU A 41 -1.19 4.50 -10.35
N ILE A 42 -0.23 5.08 -9.63
CA ILE A 42 -0.27 6.50 -9.27
C ILE A 42 1.07 7.15 -9.59
N GLU A 43 1.01 8.38 -10.07
CA GLU A 43 2.12 9.31 -9.95
C GLU A 43 2.06 9.93 -8.55
N CYS A 44 3.05 9.61 -7.73
CA CYS A 44 3.16 10.08 -6.35
C CYS A 44 4.57 10.58 -6.11
N ASP A 45 4.69 11.86 -5.82
CA ASP A 45 5.93 12.57 -5.46
C ASP A 45 6.55 12.04 -4.15
N LYS A 46 5.72 11.47 -3.27
CA LYS A 46 6.13 10.89 -1.98
C LYS A 46 6.42 9.39 -2.03
N PHE A 47 6.38 8.77 -3.22
CA PHE A 47 6.59 7.33 -3.36
C PHE A 47 8.01 6.93 -2.95
N GLU A 48 8.10 6.02 -2.00
CA GLU A 48 9.35 5.37 -1.61
C GLU A 48 9.23 3.88 -1.88
N ARG A 49 10.10 3.36 -2.74
CA ARG A 49 10.08 1.95 -3.09
C ARG A 49 10.49 1.11 -1.89
N LEU A 50 9.65 0.15 -1.54
CA LEU A 50 9.96 -0.88 -0.55
C LEU A 50 11.00 -1.87 -1.14
N SER A 51 11.84 -2.48 -0.30
CA SER A 51 12.78 -3.53 -0.73
C SER A 51 12.05 -4.69 -1.41
N GLN A 52 12.65 -5.30 -2.44
CA GLN A 52 12.02 -6.34 -3.25
C GLN A 52 11.49 -7.53 -2.41
N ASP A 53 12.25 -8.02 -1.44
CA ASP A 53 11.81 -9.14 -0.57
C ASP A 53 10.52 -8.82 0.21
N LEU A 54 10.36 -7.58 0.67
CA LEU A 54 9.13 -7.15 1.34
C LEU A 54 7.98 -6.90 0.36
N VAL A 55 8.29 -6.45 -0.86
CA VAL A 55 7.30 -6.33 -1.94
C VAL A 55 6.72 -7.71 -2.24
N ASP A 56 7.57 -8.71 -2.42
CA ASP A 56 7.14 -10.08 -2.74
C ASP A 56 6.24 -10.64 -1.64
N LYS A 57 6.59 -10.42 -0.35
CA LYS A 57 5.75 -10.79 0.79
C LYS A 57 4.38 -10.11 0.76
N ARG A 58 4.33 -8.81 0.45
CA ARG A 58 3.06 -8.05 0.37
C ARG A 58 2.20 -8.49 -0.81
N VAL A 59 2.81 -8.76 -1.96
CA VAL A 59 2.13 -9.25 -3.16
C VAL A 59 1.56 -10.64 -2.92
N GLN A 60 2.35 -11.56 -2.35
CA GLN A 60 1.88 -12.91 -1.98
C GLN A 60 0.75 -12.87 -0.95
N TRP A 61 0.81 -11.95 0.00
CA TRP A 61 -0.29 -11.75 0.95
C TRP A 61 -1.55 -11.21 0.25
N ALA A 62 -1.38 -10.22 -0.63
CA ALA A 62 -2.49 -9.61 -1.36
C ALA A 62 -3.17 -10.59 -2.34
N SER A 63 -2.42 -11.50 -2.96
CA SER A 63 -2.93 -12.51 -3.88
C SER A 63 -3.69 -13.66 -3.20
N ARG A 64 -3.60 -13.76 -1.87
CA ARG A 64 -4.29 -14.78 -1.04
C ARG A 64 -5.58 -14.23 -0.40
N ARG A 65 -6.02 -13.04 -0.81
CA ARG A 65 -7.30 -12.46 -0.38
C ARG A 65 -8.49 -13.25 -0.89
#